data_AF-A0A3D2DKF3-F1
#
_entry.id   AF-A0A3D2DKF3-F1
#
_cell.length_a   1.000
_cell.length_b   1.000
_cell.length_c   1.000
_cell.angle_alpha   90.00
_cell.angle_beta   90.00
_cell.angle_gamma   90.00
#
_symmetry.space_group_name_H-M   'P 1'
#
loop_
_entity.id
_entity.type
_entity.pdbx_description
1 polymer ?
#
loop_
_entity_poly.entity_id
_entity_poly.type
_entity_poly.pdbx_seq_one_letter_code
_entity_poly.pdbx_strand_id
1 'polypeptide(L)'
;MNEFQLKYGCNPNQKPSRIFMADGSELPVEILNGRPGYINFLDAFNGYQLVKELKEATGLPAATSFKHVSPAGAAVGLPLSDVEKKIYWVDESIGELSALACAYARARGADR
;
A
#
# COMPACT_ATOMS: atom_id res chain seq x y z
N MET A 1 15.72 12.82 8.24
CA MET A 1 15.04 13.74 7.30
C MET A 1 13.75 14.27 7.93
N ASN A 2 13.71 15.56 8.30
CA ASN A 2 12.53 16.22 8.87
C ASN A 2 11.52 16.76 7.83
N GLU A 3 11.95 16.91 6.58
CA GLU A 3 11.10 17.22 5.42
C GLU A 3 11.60 16.57 4.12
N PHE A 4 10.69 16.39 3.16
CA PHE A 4 11.02 15.84 1.84
C PHE A 4 10.35 16.64 0.72
N GLN A 5 11.16 17.14 -0.22
CA GLN A 5 10.68 17.93 -1.36
C GLN A 5 10.10 17.04 -2.48
N LEU A 6 8.83 17.31 -2.83
CA LEU A 6 8.11 16.59 -3.87
C LEU A 6 8.32 17.26 -5.24
N LYS A 7 8.04 16.51 -6.32
CA LYS A 7 8.13 17.02 -7.70
C LYS A 7 7.09 18.11 -8.00
N TYR A 8 5.88 17.96 -7.45
CA TYR A 8 4.72 18.86 -7.51
C TYR A 8 3.62 18.35 -6.55
N GLY A 9 2.56 19.15 -6.34
CA GLY A 9 1.38 18.84 -5.54
C GLY A 9 0.42 17.84 -6.21
N CYS A 10 -0.90 18.07 -6.14
CA CYS A 10 -1.86 17.17 -6.80
C CYS A 10 -1.68 17.12 -8.32
N ASN A 11 -1.30 18.25 -8.93
CA ASN A 11 -1.13 18.42 -10.38
C ASN A 11 0.22 19.10 -10.71
N PRO A 12 0.78 18.91 -11.93
CA PRO A 12 2.12 19.39 -12.29
C PRO A 12 2.35 20.91 -12.14
N ASN A 13 1.31 21.72 -12.24
CA ASN A 13 1.36 23.18 -12.09
C ASN A 13 1.44 23.64 -10.62
N GLN A 14 1.23 22.75 -9.66
CA GLN A 14 1.23 23.08 -8.22
C GLN A 14 2.62 22.89 -7.63
N LYS A 15 3.46 23.93 -7.70
CA LYS A 15 4.82 23.95 -7.14
C LYS A 15 5.03 25.24 -6.33
N PRO A 16 5.86 25.23 -5.25
CA PRO A 16 6.55 24.06 -4.68
C PRO A 16 5.61 23.17 -3.84
N SER A 17 6.11 21.99 -3.43
CA SER A 17 5.37 21.02 -2.63
C SER A 17 6.34 20.16 -1.80
N ARG A 18 5.97 19.80 -0.57
CA ARG A 18 6.77 18.98 0.36
C ARG A 18 5.89 18.22 1.33
N ILE A 19 6.43 17.18 1.96
CA ILE A 19 5.92 16.65 3.24
C ILE A 19 6.87 17.04 4.37
N PHE A 20 6.35 17.25 5.57
CA PHE A 20 7.12 17.64 6.75
C PHE A 20 6.35 17.33 8.03
N MET A 21 7.05 17.29 9.16
CA MET A 21 6.44 17.23 10.50
C MET A 21 6.33 18.65 11.08
N ALA A 22 5.15 19.04 11.54
CA ALA A 22 4.88 20.40 12.00
C ALA A 22 5.63 20.77 13.29
N ASP A 23 5.95 19.78 14.13
CA ASP A 23 6.74 19.90 15.35
C ASP A 23 8.26 19.88 15.11
N GLY A 24 8.69 19.74 13.85
CA GLY A 24 10.09 19.65 13.47
C GLY A 24 10.73 18.27 13.72
N SER A 25 9.95 17.26 14.08
CA SER A 25 10.45 15.90 14.25
C SER A 25 10.91 15.28 12.92
N GLU A 26 11.59 14.14 13.03
CA GLU A 26 11.91 13.30 11.89
C GLU A 26 10.65 12.76 11.21
N LEU A 27 10.67 12.62 9.88
CA LEU A 27 9.58 11.98 9.14
C LEU A 27 9.46 10.50 9.58
N PRO A 28 8.24 9.97 9.77
CA PRO A 28 8.02 8.58 10.14
C PRO A 28 8.17 7.61 8.96
N VAL A 29 8.85 8.04 7.89
CA VAL A 29 9.07 7.28 6.65
C VAL A 29 10.48 7.52 6.13
N GLU A 30 11.09 6.47 5.59
CA GLU A 30 12.38 6.52 4.92
C GLU A 30 12.19 6.12 3.45
N ILE A 31 12.79 6.87 2.52
CA ILE A 31 12.73 6.56 1.09
C ILE A 31 13.91 5.69 0.72
N LEU A 32 13.67 4.38 0.62
CA LEU A 32 14.71 3.41 0.26
C LEU A 32 15.00 3.37 -1.25
N ASN A 33 14.00 3.67 -2.09
CA ASN A 33 14.15 3.66 -3.54
C ASN A 33 13.13 4.58 -4.24
N GLY A 34 13.54 5.19 -5.35
CA GLY A 34 12.67 6.03 -6.18
C GLY A 34 12.39 7.43 -5.61
N ARG A 35 11.34 8.08 -6.12
CA ARG A 35 10.95 9.44 -5.72
C ARG A 35 9.43 9.59 -5.65
N PRO A 36 8.79 9.36 -4.48
CA PRO A 36 7.33 9.43 -4.35
C PRO A 36 6.79 10.85 -4.56
N GLY A 37 5.62 10.94 -5.18
CA GLY A 37 4.87 12.18 -5.39
C GLY A 37 3.79 12.43 -4.32
N TYR A 38 3.11 13.57 -4.44
CA TYR A 38 2.05 13.98 -3.51
C TYR A 38 0.95 12.92 -3.35
N ILE A 39 0.39 12.45 -4.47
CA ILE A 39 -0.68 11.44 -4.46
C ILE A 39 -0.17 10.10 -3.92
N ASN A 40 1.10 9.73 -4.16
CA ASN A 40 1.65 8.50 -3.62
C ASN A 40 1.67 8.49 -2.09
N PHE A 41 1.96 9.63 -1.45
CA PHE A 41 1.89 9.74 0.00
C PHE A 41 0.46 9.67 0.52
N LEU A 42 -0.51 10.26 -0.20
CA LEU A 42 -1.93 10.11 0.17
C LEU A 42 -2.38 8.64 0.12
N ASP A 43 -2.02 7.91 -0.95
CA ASP A 43 -2.31 6.48 -1.06
C ASP A 43 -1.58 5.68 0.03
N ALA A 44 -0.29 5.94 0.25
CA ALA A 44 0.53 5.17 1.18
C ALA A 44 0.11 5.37 2.65
N PHE A 45 -0.18 6.61 3.08
CA PHE A 45 -0.56 6.87 4.47
C PHE A 45 -1.94 6.30 4.83
N ASN A 46 -2.90 6.36 3.90
CA ASN A 46 -4.20 5.71 4.10
C ASN A 46 -4.07 4.18 4.03
N GLY A 47 -3.32 3.66 3.06
CA GLY A 47 -3.08 2.23 2.93
C GLY A 47 -2.37 1.61 4.12
N TYR A 48 -1.39 2.31 4.69
CA TYR A 48 -0.67 1.85 5.89
C TYR A 48 -1.61 1.72 7.10
N GLN A 49 -2.42 2.75 7.37
CA GLN A 49 -3.38 2.72 8.49
C GLN A 49 -4.36 1.56 8.35
N LEU A 50 -4.91 1.36 7.15
CA LEU A 50 -5.84 0.26 6.87
C LEU A 50 -5.22 -1.11 7.22
N VAL A 51 -4.03 -1.41 6.70
CA VAL A 51 -3.42 -2.74 6.96
C VAL A 51 -2.91 -2.89 8.39
N LYS A 52 -2.51 -1.79 9.04
CA LYS A 52 -2.14 -1.79 10.45
C LYS A 52 -3.34 -2.16 11.33
N GLU A 53 -4.48 -1.51 11.13
CA GLU A 53 -5.71 -1.79 11.89
C GLU A 53 -6.26 -3.20 11.58
N LEU A 54 -6.22 -3.65 10.32
CA LEU A 54 -6.59 -5.03 9.98
C LEU A 54 -5.70 -6.05 10.71
N LYS A 55 -4.38 -5.80 10.75
CA LYS A 55 -3.43 -6.68 11.45
C LYS A 55 -3.71 -6.71 12.96
N GLU A 56 -3.95 -5.55 13.57
CA GLU A 56 -4.27 -5.43 14.99
C GLU A 56 -5.58 -6.13 15.34
N ALA A 57 -6.62 -5.96 14.52
CA ALA A 57 -7.95 -6.54 14.78
C ALA A 57 -8.02 -8.06 14.56
N THR A 58 -7.21 -8.60 13.64
CA THR A 58 -7.33 -10.01 13.22
C THR A 58 -6.16 -10.89 13.62
N GLY A 59 -5.01 -10.30 13.98
CA GLY A 59 -3.75 -11.01 14.19
C GLY A 59 -3.10 -11.54 12.89
N LEU A 60 -3.76 -11.42 11.74
CA LEU A 60 -3.28 -11.97 10.46
C LEU A 60 -2.51 -10.94 9.64
N PRO A 61 -1.47 -11.33 8.88
CA PRO A 61 -0.86 -10.45 7.87
C PRO A 61 -1.94 -9.87 6.95
N ALA A 62 -1.85 -8.58 6.64
CA ALA A 62 -2.84 -7.88 5.82
C ALA A 62 -2.16 -7.12 4.68
N ALA A 63 -2.89 -6.92 3.59
CA ALA A 63 -2.45 -6.15 2.45
C ALA A 63 -3.61 -5.34 1.85
N THR A 64 -3.26 -4.27 1.14
CA THR A 64 -4.23 -3.44 0.42
C THR A 64 -3.64 -2.95 -0.91
N SER A 65 -4.52 -2.73 -1.88
CA SER A 65 -4.21 -2.09 -3.16
C SER A 65 -4.99 -0.77 -3.22
N PHE A 66 -4.28 0.35 -3.26
CA PHE A 66 -4.89 1.69 -3.30
C PHE A 66 -4.83 2.29 -4.70
N LYS A 67 -5.88 3.04 -5.03
CA LYS A 67 -5.96 3.86 -6.23
C LYS A 67 -6.79 5.10 -5.94
N HIS A 68 -6.26 6.28 -6.25
CA HIS A 68 -6.97 7.56 -6.03
C HIS A 68 -7.49 7.73 -4.59
N VAL A 69 -6.64 7.45 -3.61
CA VAL A 69 -6.90 7.65 -2.18
C VAL A 69 -8.02 6.76 -1.63
N SER A 70 -8.34 5.66 -2.31
CA SER A 70 -9.29 4.65 -1.84
C SER A 70 -8.76 3.24 -2.12
N PRO A 71 -9.10 2.25 -1.29
CA PRO A 71 -8.71 0.87 -1.56
C PRO A 71 -9.51 0.35 -2.77
N ALA A 72 -8.82 -0.06 -3.83
CA ALA A 72 -9.38 -0.93 -4.85
C ALA A 72 -9.66 -2.33 -4.27
N GLY A 73 -8.85 -2.74 -3.27
CA GLY A 73 -9.14 -3.92 -2.46
C GLY A 73 -8.24 -4.02 -1.22
N ALA A 74 -8.67 -4.81 -0.25
CA ALA A 74 -7.92 -5.12 0.96
C ALA A 74 -8.28 -6.53 1.46
N ALA A 75 -7.32 -7.22 2.06
CA ALA A 75 -7.54 -8.58 2.57
C ALA A 75 -6.55 -8.97 3.66
N VAL A 76 -6.93 -9.98 4.44
CA VAL A 76 -6.05 -10.71 5.37
C VAL A 76 -5.50 -11.99 4.73
N GLY A 77 -4.40 -12.49 5.27
CA GLY A 77 -3.60 -13.58 4.72
C GLY A 77 -4.14 -14.97 4.98
N LEU A 78 -5.30 -15.29 4.41
CA LEU A 78 -5.84 -16.65 4.39
C LEU A 78 -5.36 -17.41 3.14
N PRO A 79 -5.07 -18.73 3.25
CA PRO A 79 -4.69 -19.55 2.10
C PRO A 79 -5.66 -19.38 0.92
N LEU A 80 -5.12 -19.44 -0.30
CA LEU A 80 -5.92 -19.40 -1.52
C LEU A 80 -6.28 -20.82 -1.92
N SER A 81 -7.55 -21.07 -2.19
CA SER A 81 -7.99 -22.22 -2.97
C SER A 81 -7.45 -22.14 -4.41
N ASP A 82 -7.45 -23.28 -5.11
CA ASP A 82 -6.98 -23.31 -6.50
C ASP A 82 -7.86 -22.47 -7.45
N VAL A 83 -9.15 -22.31 -7.11
CA VAL A 83 -10.05 -21.40 -7.83
C VAL A 83 -9.65 -19.94 -7.60
N GLU A 84 -9.38 -19.55 -6.36
CA GLU A 84 -8.94 -18.19 -6.03
C GLU A 84 -7.58 -17.86 -6.65
N LYS A 85 -6.63 -18.81 -6.66
CA LYS A 85 -5.35 -18.63 -7.38
C LYS A 85 -5.58 -18.30 -8.86
N LYS A 86 -6.50 -19.00 -9.52
CA LYS A 86 -6.85 -18.74 -10.93
C LYS A 86 -7.53 -17.39 -11.11
N ILE A 87 -8.50 -17.02 -10.27
CA ILE A 87 -9.19 -15.72 -10.37
C ILE A 87 -8.23 -14.56 -10.10
N TYR A 88 -7.27 -14.72 -9.19
CA TYR A 88 -6.29 -13.69 -8.83
C TYR A 88 -5.02 -13.71 -9.68
N TRP A 89 -4.97 -14.56 -10.71
CA TRP A 89 -3.84 -14.71 -11.64
C TRP A 89 -2.52 -15.03 -10.92
N VAL A 90 -2.58 -15.90 -9.91
CA VAL A 90 -1.40 -16.46 -9.27
C VAL A 90 -0.87 -17.59 -10.16
N ASP A 91 0.36 -17.43 -10.65
CA ASP A 91 1.04 -18.43 -11.48
C ASP A 91 1.28 -19.72 -10.68
N GLU A 92 0.93 -20.86 -11.26
CA GLU A 92 1.06 -22.18 -10.63
C GLU A 92 2.53 -22.55 -10.35
N SER A 93 3.49 -21.97 -11.08
CA SER A 93 4.94 -22.18 -10.86
C SER A 93 5.48 -21.54 -9.58
N ILE A 94 4.75 -20.60 -8.97
CA ILE A 94 5.17 -19.91 -7.74
C ILE A 94 5.12 -20.85 -6.52
N GLY A 95 4.34 -21.94 -6.58
CA GLY A 95 4.19 -22.88 -5.48
C GLY A 95 3.35 -22.33 -4.32
N GLU A 96 3.69 -22.72 -3.09
CA GLU A 96 2.95 -22.31 -1.89
C GLU A 96 3.23 -20.84 -1.53
N LEU A 97 2.15 -20.06 -1.43
CA LEU A 97 2.22 -18.65 -1.06
C LEU A 97 2.31 -18.47 0.45
N SER A 98 3.13 -17.53 0.89
CA SER A 98 3.09 -17.05 2.27
C SER A 98 1.75 -16.35 2.56
N ALA A 99 1.36 -16.27 3.84
CA ALA A 99 0.14 -15.57 4.25
C ALA A 99 0.07 -14.13 3.73
N LEU A 100 1.19 -13.40 3.72
CA LEU A 100 1.24 -12.03 3.19
C LEU A 100 1.04 -12.01 1.66
N ALA A 101 1.62 -12.96 0.93
CA ALA A 101 1.41 -13.08 -0.52
C ALA A 101 -0.05 -13.39 -0.85
N CYS A 102 -0.71 -14.27 -0.07
CA CYS A 102 -2.15 -14.52 -0.19
C CYS A 102 -2.99 -13.24 0.04
N ALA A 103 -2.65 -12.46 1.08
CA ALA A 103 -3.33 -11.20 1.36
C ALA A 103 -3.23 -10.23 0.17
N TYR A 104 -2.03 -10.10 -0.42
CA TYR A 104 -1.83 -9.21 -1.56
C TYR A 104 -2.53 -9.68 -2.83
N ALA A 105 -2.49 -10.99 -3.13
CA ALA A 105 -3.19 -11.57 -4.28
C ALA A 105 -4.70 -11.29 -4.20
N ARG A 106 -5.31 -11.47 -3.02
CA ARG A 106 -6.72 -11.12 -2.75
C ARG A 106 -6.97 -9.62 -2.90
N ALA A 107 -6.16 -8.78 -2.25
CA ALA A 107 -6.35 -7.34 -2.27
C ALA A 107 -6.26 -6.74 -3.69
N ARG A 108 -5.32 -7.23 -4.51
CA ARG A 108 -5.18 -6.82 -5.91
C ARG A 108 -6.24 -7.47 -6.82
N GLY A 109 -6.73 -8.65 -6.45
CA GLY A 109 -7.69 -9.42 -7.22
C GLY A 109 -9.15 -9.00 -7.02
N ALA A 110 -9.43 -8.02 -6.15
CA ALA A 110 -10.78 -7.53 -5.89
C ALA A 110 -11.40 -6.84 -7.12
N ASP A 111 -10.62 -6.02 -7.82
CA ASP A 111 -11.00 -5.32 -9.05
C ASP A 111 -9.73 -5.12 -9.91
N ARG A 112 -9.71 -5.66 -11.14
CA ARG A 112 -8.51 -5.77 -11.98
C ARG A 112 -8.67 -5.16 -13.36
#